data_AF-A0A2G8L0C2-F1
#
_entry.id   AF-A0A2G8L0C2-F1
#
_cell.length_a   1.000
_cell.length_b   1.000
_cell.length_c   1.000
_cell.angle_alpha   90.00
_cell.angle_beta   90.00
_cell.angle_gamma   90.00
#
_symmetry.space_group_name_H-M   'P 1'
#
loop_
_entity.id
_entity.type
_entity.pdbx_description
1 polymer ?
#
loop_
_entity_poly.entity_id
_entity_poly.type
_entity_poly.pdbx_seq_one_letter_code
_entity_poly.pdbx_strand_id
1 'polypeptide(L)'
;MTSSLGEIQASDNPQHNFLLECRRKCIITWKDTTKLLEALRETGLSNLQRIIEDYNQISNCPDVRVKVNINNPTSAFSNFKTFLLSKKRAIKSVFIHDHGIHFVDFKEGSLLICLKVSSVGTLDKLKEDIESEELLRRLVAVYENEISDTERKDFQSESSSMKLTYVTEEFENAKQQLTTNSKCYIELIFSRYPR
;
A
#
# COMPACT_ATOMS: atom_id res chain seq x y z
N MET A 1 -19.49 -19.95 -15.81
CA MET A 1 -20.60 -19.03 -15.46
C MET A 1 -20.06 -18.03 -14.47
N THR A 2 -20.14 -16.74 -14.79
CA THR A 2 -19.79 -15.65 -13.87
C THR A 2 -21.02 -15.28 -13.06
N SER A 3 -20.91 -15.26 -11.73
CA SER A 3 -22.01 -14.85 -10.86
C SER A 3 -22.14 -13.32 -10.90
N SER A 4 -23.35 -12.80 -11.07
CA SER A 4 -23.64 -11.36 -10.95
C SER A 4 -23.50 -10.88 -9.50
N LEU A 5 -23.27 -9.58 -9.28
CA LEU A 5 -23.13 -9.03 -7.92
C LEU A 5 -24.37 -9.31 -7.04
N GLY A 6 -25.57 -9.28 -7.65
CA GLY A 6 -26.82 -9.63 -6.97
C GLY A 6 -26.87 -11.10 -6.55
N GLU A 7 -26.36 -12.03 -7.36
CA GLU A 7 -26.28 -13.45 -7.02
C GLU A 7 -25.24 -13.72 -5.90
N ILE A 8 -24.13 -12.99 -5.91
CA ILE A 8 -23.12 -13.10 -4.85
C ILE A 8 -23.71 -12.61 -3.52
N GLN A 9 -24.36 -11.44 -3.51
CA GLN A 9 -24.98 -10.86 -2.32
C GLN A 9 -26.15 -11.69 -1.77
N ALA A 10 -26.91 -12.36 -2.63
CA ALA A 10 -28.02 -13.23 -2.25
C ALA A 10 -27.60 -14.64 -1.82
N SER A 11 -26.31 -15.00 -1.93
CA SER A 11 -25.84 -16.33 -1.58
C SER A 11 -25.71 -16.55 -0.07
N ASP A 12 -25.75 -17.80 0.36
CA ASP A 12 -25.58 -18.20 1.77
C ASP A 12 -24.19 -17.84 2.33
N ASN A 13 -23.19 -17.64 1.45
CA ASN A 13 -21.85 -17.22 1.82
C ASN A 13 -21.29 -16.17 0.82
N PRO A 14 -21.77 -14.93 0.92
CA PRO A 14 -21.50 -13.88 -0.05
C PRO A 14 -20.02 -13.46 -0.07
N GLN A 15 -19.33 -13.57 1.08
CA GLN A 15 -17.90 -13.30 1.19
C GLN A 15 -17.05 -14.35 0.46
N HIS A 16 -17.39 -15.62 0.63
CA HIS A 16 -16.70 -16.73 -0.04
C HIS A 16 -16.89 -16.67 -1.55
N ASN A 17 -18.13 -16.50 -2.01
CA ASN A 17 -18.45 -16.44 -3.44
C ASN A 17 -17.83 -15.22 -4.13
N PHE A 18 -17.76 -14.09 -3.41
CA PHE A 18 -17.05 -12.91 -3.88
C PHE A 18 -15.56 -13.18 -4.15
N LEU A 19 -14.86 -13.78 -3.18
CA LEU A 19 -13.44 -14.14 -3.33
C LEU A 19 -13.22 -15.20 -4.43
N LEU A 20 -14.15 -16.14 -4.58
CA LEU A 20 -14.10 -17.18 -5.60
C LEU A 20 -14.21 -16.60 -7.00
N GLU A 21 -15.12 -15.66 -7.23
CA GLU A 21 -15.25 -14.95 -8.51
C GLU A 21 -14.05 -14.03 -8.78
N CYS A 22 -13.53 -13.34 -7.75
CA CYS A 22 -12.29 -12.57 -7.86
C CYS A 22 -11.08 -13.44 -8.26
N ARG A 23 -10.97 -14.66 -7.73
CA ARG A 23 -9.92 -15.63 -8.12
C ARG A 23 -10.13 -16.16 -9.53
N ARG A 24 -11.37 -16.51 -9.89
CA ARG A 24 -11.73 -17.03 -11.23
C ARG A 24 -11.42 -16.04 -12.36
N LYS A 25 -11.58 -14.74 -12.09
CA LYS A 25 -11.26 -13.67 -13.03
C LYS A 25 -9.79 -13.23 -12.99
N CYS A 26 -8.95 -13.91 -12.20
CA CYS A 26 -7.55 -13.55 -11.97
C CYS A 26 -7.38 -12.10 -11.46
N ILE A 27 -8.38 -11.56 -10.77
CA ILE A 27 -8.39 -10.19 -10.24
C ILE A 27 -7.52 -10.11 -8.98
N ILE A 28 -7.33 -11.22 -8.27
CA ILE A 28 -6.62 -11.29 -6.99
C ILE A 28 -5.54 -12.38 -7.00
N THR A 29 -4.35 -12.07 -6.49
CA THR A 29 -3.36 -13.11 -6.16
C THR A 29 -3.70 -13.74 -4.80
N TRP A 30 -3.05 -14.87 -4.46
CA TRP A 30 -3.20 -15.47 -3.13
C TRP A 30 -2.84 -14.49 -2.00
N LYS A 31 -1.88 -13.59 -2.24
CA LYS A 31 -1.46 -12.55 -1.28
C LYS A 31 -2.50 -11.45 -1.09
N ASP A 32 -3.35 -11.19 -2.08
CA ASP A 32 -4.36 -10.14 -2.00
C ASP A 32 -5.68 -10.61 -1.37
N THR A 33 -5.89 -11.94 -1.31
CA THR A 33 -7.08 -12.54 -0.69
C THR A 33 -7.22 -12.10 0.78
N THR A 34 -6.10 -12.03 1.52
CA THR A 34 -6.11 -11.65 2.95
C THR A 34 -6.50 -10.18 3.15
N LYS A 35 -6.04 -9.29 2.28
CA LYS A 35 -6.33 -7.84 2.34
C LYS A 35 -7.78 -7.54 2.01
N LEU A 36 -8.35 -8.24 1.01
CA LEU A 36 -9.77 -8.16 0.67
C LEU A 36 -10.65 -8.70 1.79
N LEU A 37 -10.23 -9.78 2.46
CA LEU A 37 -10.93 -10.33 3.63
C LEU A 37 -10.94 -9.36 4.81
N GLU A 38 -9.82 -8.66 5.07
CA GLU A 38 -9.75 -7.61 6.10
C GLU A 38 -10.66 -6.43 5.73
N ALA A 39 -10.61 -5.94 4.49
CA ALA A 39 -11.47 -4.84 4.03
C ALA A 39 -12.96 -5.20 4.12
N LEU A 40 -13.35 -6.41 3.72
CA LEU A 40 -14.74 -6.90 3.85
C LEU A 40 -15.18 -7.00 5.30
N ARG A 41 -14.30 -7.42 6.23
CA ARG A 41 -14.60 -7.46 7.66
C ARG A 41 -14.78 -6.06 8.25
N GLU A 42 -13.99 -5.08 7.82
CA GLU A 42 -14.03 -3.71 8.34
C GLU A 42 -15.23 -2.89 7.82
N THR A 43 -15.66 -3.10 6.57
CA THR A 43 -16.65 -2.23 5.91
C THR A 43 -18.00 -2.87 5.62
N GLY A 44 -18.13 -4.19 5.80
CA GLY A 44 -19.36 -4.93 5.59
C GLY A 44 -19.74 -5.13 4.11
N LEU A 45 -20.70 -6.03 3.87
CA LEU A 45 -21.13 -6.44 2.52
C LEU A 45 -21.81 -5.32 1.70
N SER A 46 -22.34 -4.29 2.38
CA SER A 46 -23.06 -3.18 1.74
C SER A 46 -22.16 -2.27 0.89
N ASN A 47 -20.83 -2.34 1.07
CA ASN A 47 -19.85 -1.55 0.30
C ASN A 47 -19.06 -2.38 -0.70
N LEU A 48 -19.47 -3.65 -0.98
CA LEU A 48 -18.74 -4.57 -1.85
C LEU A 48 -18.38 -3.97 -3.21
N GLN A 49 -19.32 -3.26 -3.83
CA GLN A 49 -19.13 -2.68 -5.15
C GLN A 49 -18.03 -1.61 -5.16
N ARG A 50 -18.01 -0.75 -4.14
CA ARG A 50 -16.94 0.22 -3.94
C ARG A 50 -15.61 -0.46 -3.60
N ILE A 51 -15.62 -1.53 -2.79
CA ILE A 51 -14.42 -2.33 -2.51
C ILE A 51 -13.88 -2.94 -3.81
N ILE A 52 -14.73 -3.43 -4.71
CA ILE A 52 -14.36 -3.97 -6.02
C ILE A 52 -13.81 -2.88 -6.93
N GLU A 53 -14.42 -1.71 -6.97
CA GLU A 53 -14.00 -0.58 -7.80
C GLU A 53 -12.66 -0.01 -7.32
N ASP A 54 -12.51 0.22 -6.01
CA ASP A 54 -11.25 0.60 -5.37
C ASP A 54 -10.18 -0.49 -5.61
N TYR A 55 -10.53 -1.76 -5.47
CA TYR A 55 -9.61 -2.87 -5.65
C TYR A 55 -9.21 -3.09 -7.12
N ASN A 56 -10.10 -2.89 -8.09
CA ASN A 56 -9.78 -2.96 -9.52
C ASN A 56 -8.86 -1.80 -9.95
N GLN A 57 -8.99 -0.63 -9.34
CA GLN A 57 -8.04 0.47 -9.52
C GLN A 57 -6.66 0.13 -8.90
N ILE A 58 -6.64 -0.51 -7.73
CA ILE A 58 -5.41 -0.83 -6.99
C ILE A 58 -4.67 -2.08 -7.53
N SER A 59 -5.40 -3.09 -8.03
CA SER A 59 -4.81 -4.36 -8.50
C SER A 59 -3.91 -4.18 -9.72
N ASN A 60 -4.28 -3.23 -10.61
CA ASN A 60 -3.50 -2.89 -11.81
C ASN A 60 -2.31 -1.95 -11.53
N CYS A 61 -2.20 -1.40 -10.32
CA CYS A 61 -1.04 -0.61 -9.93
C CYS A 61 0.12 -1.55 -9.57
N PRO A 62 1.35 -1.31 -10.05
CA PRO A 62 2.50 -2.05 -9.61
C PRO A 62 2.72 -1.88 -8.10
N ASP A 63 3.19 -2.96 -7.46
CA ASP A 63 3.70 -2.91 -6.10
C ASP A 63 5.17 -2.48 -6.12
N VAL A 64 5.52 -1.53 -5.27
CA VAL A 64 6.91 -1.19 -4.98
C VAL A 64 7.19 -1.35 -3.50
N ARG A 65 8.39 -1.80 -3.17
CA ARG A 65 8.82 -1.96 -1.79
C ARG A 65 9.82 -0.91 -1.38
N VAL A 66 9.57 -0.36 -0.21
CA VAL A 66 10.41 0.60 0.49
C VAL A 66 10.76 0.03 1.85
N LYS A 67 12.01 0.15 2.25
CA LYS A 67 12.53 -0.47 3.46
C LYS A 67 13.17 0.58 4.34
N VAL A 68 12.68 0.66 5.58
CA VAL A 68 13.35 1.38 6.66
C VAL A 68 14.40 0.44 7.25
N ASN A 69 15.66 0.87 7.23
CA ASN A 69 16.78 0.16 7.84
C ASN A 69 17.38 1.03 8.94
N ILE A 70 17.95 0.38 9.95
CA ILE A 70 18.70 1.04 11.01
C ILE A 70 19.94 0.22 11.36
N ASN A 71 21.01 0.91 11.71
CA ASN A 71 22.22 0.29 12.22
C ASN A 71 22.12 0.21 13.75
N ASN A 72 22.25 -0.99 14.31
CA ASN A 72 22.17 -1.24 15.76
C ASN A 72 20.83 -0.81 16.39
N PRO A 73 19.71 -1.47 16.03
CA PRO A 73 18.41 -1.16 16.59
C PRO A 73 18.38 -1.32 18.12
N THR A 74 17.66 -0.43 18.80
CA THR A 74 17.34 -0.49 20.22
C THR A 74 15.84 -0.72 20.44
N SER A 75 15.40 -0.65 21.70
CA SER A 75 13.98 -0.68 22.04
C SER A 75 13.21 0.51 21.43
N ALA A 76 13.82 1.67 21.22
CA ALA A 76 13.11 2.83 20.68
C ALA A 76 12.72 2.63 19.19
N PHE A 77 13.59 2.06 18.36
CA PHE A 77 13.20 1.62 17.01
C PHE A 77 12.14 0.51 17.03
N SER A 78 12.20 -0.42 17.98
CA SER A 78 11.17 -1.46 18.12
C SER A 78 9.79 -0.88 18.44
N ASN A 79 9.74 0.16 19.30
CA ASN A 79 8.51 0.89 19.61
C ASN A 79 8.00 1.66 18.38
N PHE A 80 8.89 2.32 17.63
CA PHE A 80 8.56 2.98 16.37
C PHE A 80 7.96 2.01 15.35
N LYS A 81 8.57 0.83 15.14
CA LYS A 81 8.01 -0.21 14.25
C LYS A 81 6.61 -0.63 14.69
N THR A 82 6.44 -0.89 15.99
CA THR A 82 5.15 -1.30 16.56
C THR A 82 4.08 -0.23 16.37
N PHE A 83 4.45 1.04 16.56
CA PHE A 83 3.59 2.19 16.26
C PHE A 83 3.20 2.22 14.77
N LEU A 84 4.17 2.10 13.86
CA LEU A 84 3.88 2.15 12.42
C LEU A 84 2.95 1.02 11.96
N LEU A 85 3.13 -0.17 12.52
CA LEU A 85 2.29 -1.34 12.23
C LEU A 85 0.86 -1.20 12.78
N SER A 86 0.68 -0.52 13.92
CA SER A 86 -0.63 -0.36 14.58
C SER A 86 -1.42 0.86 14.09
N LYS A 87 -0.76 1.92 13.63
CA LYS A 87 -1.38 3.21 13.24
C LYS A 87 -1.46 3.42 11.73
N LYS A 88 -1.63 2.34 10.95
CA LYS A 88 -1.63 2.35 9.46
C LYS A 88 -2.48 3.47 8.85
N ARG A 89 -3.67 3.74 9.41
CA ARG A 89 -4.60 4.79 8.93
C ARG A 89 -4.04 6.21 9.09
N ALA A 90 -3.41 6.50 10.22
CA ALA A 90 -2.81 7.81 10.49
C ALA A 90 -1.58 8.06 9.62
N ILE A 91 -0.85 6.99 9.28
CA ILE A 91 0.37 7.06 8.47
C ILE A 91 0.05 7.15 6.97
N LYS A 92 -1.17 6.76 6.55
CA LYS A 92 -1.57 6.83 5.15
C LYS A 92 -1.46 8.24 4.57
N SER A 93 -1.64 9.29 5.38
CA SER A 93 -1.47 10.68 4.95
C SER A 93 -0.02 11.08 4.67
N VAL A 94 0.97 10.29 5.12
CA VAL A 94 2.39 10.56 4.84
C VAL A 94 2.74 10.25 3.39
N PHE A 95 2.13 9.22 2.80
CA PHE A 95 2.40 8.75 1.44
C PHE A 95 1.35 9.31 0.46
N ILE A 96 1.19 10.63 0.49
CA ILE A 96 0.20 11.36 -0.32
C ILE A 96 0.25 10.86 -1.76
N HIS A 97 -0.91 10.50 -2.32
CA HIS A 97 -1.13 9.99 -3.69
C HIS A 97 -0.94 8.47 -3.93
N ASP A 98 -0.60 7.67 -2.91
CA ASP A 98 -0.58 6.21 -3.05
C ASP A 98 -1.97 5.57 -2.85
N HIS A 99 -2.34 4.66 -3.75
CA HIS A 99 -3.66 4.02 -3.74
C HIS A 99 -3.74 2.87 -2.72
N GLY A 100 -2.59 2.39 -2.21
CA GLY A 100 -2.54 1.35 -1.19
C GLY A 100 -1.19 1.30 -0.48
N ILE A 101 -1.21 1.12 0.84
CA ILE A 101 -0.02 1.05 1.69
C ILE A 101 -0.16 -0.12 2.65
N HIS A 102 0.88 -0.95 2.72
CA HIS A 102 0.93 -2.08 3.64
C HIS A 102 2.29 -2.14 4.33
N PHE A 103 2.27 -2.10 5.66
CA PHE A 103 3.45 -2.29 6.48
C PHE A 103 3.59 -3.77 6.84
N VAL A 104 4.79 -4.31 6.67
CA VAL A 104 5.13 -5.69 6.98
C VAL A 104 6.35 -5.66 7.89
N ASP A 105 6.22 -6.21 9.10
CA ASP A 105 7.38 -6.49 9.93
C ASP A 105 8.20 -7.58 9.24
N PHE A 106 9.45 -7.26 8.94
CA PHE A 106 10.29 -8.12 8.10
C PHE A 106 11.33 -8.85 8.93
N LYS A 107 12.12 -8.10 9.70
CA LYS A 107 13.11 -8.61 10.66
C LYS A 107 13.53 -7.51 11.64
N GLU A 108 14.18 -7.89 12.73
CA GLU A 108 14.80 -6.95 13.66
C GLU A 108 15.74 -5.97 12.94
N GLY A 109 15.63 -4.69 13.25
CA GLY A 109 16.36 -3.62 12.55
C GLY A 109 15.83 -3.25 11.15
N SER A 110 14.67 -3.78 10.73
CA SER A 110 14.04 -3.28 9.51
C SER A 110 12.51 -3.35 9.49
N LEU A 111 11.91 -2.45 8.71
CA LEU A 111 10.48 -2.42 8.41
C LEU A 111 10.28 -2.33 6.90
N LEU A 112 9.42 -3.18 6.35
CA LEU A 112 9.07 -3.15 4.94
C LEU A 112 7.73 -2.43 4.74
N ILE A 113 7.68 -1.54 3.77
CA ILE A 113 6.51 -0.75 3.37
C ILE A 113 6.25 -1.08 1.91
N CYS A 114 5.13 -1.74 1.64
CA CYS A 114 4.68 -2.07 0.30
C CYS A 114 3.67 -1.01 -0.14
N LEU A 115 3.91 -0.41 -1.30
CA LEU A 115 3.12 0.70 -1.84
C LEU A 115 2.56 0.32 -3.21
N LYS A 116 1.31 0.70 -3.46
CA LYS A 116 0.65 0.60 -4.76
C LYS A 116 0.64 1.97 -5.42
N VAL A 117 1.40 2.09 -6.50
CA VAL A 117 1.65 3.38 -7.15
C VAL A 117 0.88 3.45 -8.47
N SER A 118 0.11 4.51 -8.69
CA SER A 118 -0.84 4.59 -9.81
C SER A 118 -0.31 5.31 -11.05
N SER A 119 0.80 6.02 -10.93
CA SER A 119 1.36 6.79 -12.04
C SER A 119 2.86 6.97 -11.93
N VAL A 120 3.51 7.17 -13.08
CA VAL A 120 4.96 7.46 -13.14
C VAL A 120 5.29 8.70 -12.32
N GLY A 121 4.46 9.74 -12.38
CA GLY A 121 4.66 10.96 -11.58
C GLY A 121 4.59 10.72 -10.07
N THR A 122 3.74 9.80 -9.61
CA THR A 122 3.70 9.43 -8.18
C THR A 122 4.93 8.62 -7.79
N LEU A 123 5.37 7.72 -8.66
CA LEU A 123 6.59 6.93 -8.45
C LEU A 123 7.86 7.80 -8.40
N ASP A 124 7.96 8.77 -9.31
CA ASP A 124 9.09 9.70 -9.37
C ASP A 124 9.13 10.61 -8.13
N LYS A 125 7.97 11.12 -7.68
CA LYS A 125 7.87 11.87 -6.41
C LYS A 125 8.22 11.03 -5.20
N LEU A 126 7.73 9.78 -5.15
CA LEU A 126 8.08 8.86 -4.08
C LEU A 126 9.60 8.66 -4.04
N LYS A 127 10.25 8.46 -5.18
CA LYS A 127 11.71 8.36 -5.28
C LYS A 127 12.41 9.62 -4.77
N GLU A 128 11.96 10.80 -5.19
CA GLU A 128 12.49 12.10 -4.73
C GLU A 128 12.35 12.27 -3.21
N ASP A 129 11.19 11.93 -2.64
CA ASP A 129 10.93 12.01 -1.21
C ASP A 129 11.80 11.03 -0.39
N ILE A 130 12.16 9.88 -0.98
CA ILE A 130 13.09 8.93 -0.36
C ILE A 130 14.52 9.46 -0.41
N GLU A 131 14.96 9.93 -1.58
CA GLU A 131 16.34 10.40 -1.81
C GLU A 131 16.66 11.70 -1.06
N SER A 132 15.66 12.56 -0.85
CA SER A 132 15.75 13.77 -0.03
C SER A 132 15.57 13.54 1.47
N GLU A 133 15.30 12.29 1.89
CA GLU A 133 14.95 11.88 3.26
C GLU A 133 13.63 12.47 3.80
N GLU A 134 12.89 13.24 3.01
CA GLU A 134 11.66 13.91 3.42
C GLU A 134 10.56 12.91 3.84
N LEU A 135 10.48 11.76 3.17
CA LEU A 135 9.54 10.71 3.56
C LEU A 135 9.86 10.14 4.96
N LEU A 136 11.14 9.92 5.25
CA LEU A 136 11.57 9.43 6.55
C LEU A 136 11.29 10.48 7.65
N ARG A 137 11.57 11.75 7.37
CA ARG A 137 11.27 12.85 8.30
C ARG A 137 9.79 12.93 8.65
N ARG A 138 8.90 12.83 7.66
CA ARG A 138 7.45 12.83 7.90
C ARG A 138 7.01 11.62 8.73
N LEU A 139 7.55 10.43 8.46
CA LEU A 139 7.27 9.22 9.28
C LEU A 139 7.73 9.39 10.73
N VAL A 140 8.94 9.89 10.94
CA VAL A 140 9.51 10.18 12.25
C VAL A 140 8.66 11.21 13.00
N ALA A 141 8.31 12.33 12.35
CA ALA A 141 7.52 13.39 12.96
C ALA A 141 6.14 12.90 13.45
N VAL A 142 5.47 12.03 12.69
CA VAL A 142 4.20 11.44 13.12
C VAL A 142 4.37 10.63 14.41
N TYR A 143 5.45 9.87 14.54
CA TYR A 143 5.72 9.11 15.77
C TYR A 143 6.14 10.01 16.93
N GLU A 144 7.02 10.98 16.69
CA GLU A 144 7.49 11.93 17.71
C GLU A 144 6.35 12.73 18.35
N ASN A 145 5.28 13.00 17.62
CA ASN A 145 4.08 13.67 18.13
C ASN A 145 3.21 12.79 19.04
N GLU A 146 3.40 11.47 19.03
CA GLU A 146 2.58 10.51 19.79
C GLU A 146 3.29 9.97 21.05
N ILE A 147 4.57 10.31 21.24
CA ILE A 147 5.40 9.84 22.38
C ILE A 147 5.77 11.00 23.32
N SER A 148 6.19 10.66 24.54
CA SER A 148 6.64 11.64 25.52
C SER A 148 7.97 12.31 25.12
N ASP A 149 8.28 13.47 25.70
CA ASP A 149 9.54 14.18 25.43
C ASP A 149 10.79 13.35 25.81
N THR A 150 10.68 12.49 26.83
CA THR A 150 11.77 11.59 27.24
C THR A 150 12.01 10.52 26.17
N GLU A 151 10.96 9.83 25.73
CA GLU A 151 11.03 8.83 24.66
C GLU A 151 11.48 9.45 23.33
N ARG A 152 11.08 10.71 23.07
CA ARG A 152 11.49 11.45 21.87
C ARG A 152 13.00 11.64 21.82
N LYS A 153 13.64 12.03 22.92
CA LYS A 153 15.11 12.22 22.97
C LYS A 153 15.86 10.92 22.68
N ASP A 154 15.41 9.82 23.29
CA ASP A 154 15.98 8.49 23.08
C ASP A 154 15.82 8.06 21.61
N PHE A 155 14.64 8.30 21.04
CA PHE A 155 14.36 8.00 19.64
C PHE A 155 15.16 8.86 18.66
N GLN A 156 15.36 10.15 18.93
CA GLN A 156 16.09 11.09 18.06
C GLN A 156 17.57 10.69 17.88
N SER A 157 18.20 10.21 18.95
CA SER A 157 19.52 9.61 18.88
C SER A 157 19.57 8.48 17.85
N GLU A 158 18.57 7.60 17.89
CA GLU A 158 18.51 6.41 17.04
C GLU A 158 18.10 6.74 15.60
N SER A 159 17.17 7.67 15.42
CA SER A 159 16.59 8.05 14.13
C SER A 159 17.60 8.69 13.19
N SER A 160 18.66 9.30 13.72
CA SER A 160 19.81 9.80 12.96
C SER A 160 20.52 8.73 12.12
N SER A 161 20.43 7.45 12.51
CA SER A 161 21.04 6.33 11.80
C SER A 161 20.05 5.58 10.89
N MET A 162 18.78 5.95 10.92
CA MET A 162 17.74 5.34 10.09
C MET A 162 17.90 5.78 8.64
N LYS A 163 17.65 4.86 7.72
CA LYS A 163 17.62 5.13 6.29
C LYS A 163 16.45 4.45 5.65
N LEU A 164 15.83 5.17 4.73
CA LEU A 164 14.76 4.66 3.91
C LEU A 164 15.34 4.35 2.53
N THR A 165 15.15 3.13 2.06
CA THR A 165 15.76 2.60 0.83
C THR A 165 14.70 1.91 0.00
N TYR A 166 14.90 1.82 -1.31
CA TYR A 166 14.04 1.08 -2.21
C TYR A 166 14.86 0.13 -3.08
N VAL A 167 14.21 -0.88 -3.66
CA VAL A 167 14.84 -1.78 -4.62
C VAL A 167 14.74 -1.15 -6.00
N THR A 168 15.87 -0.75 -6.57
CA THR A 168 15.92 -0.05 -7.87
C THR A 168 15.22 -0.83 -8.97
N GLU A 169 15.45 -2.15 -9.06
CA GLU A 169 14.82 -3.00 -10.06
C GLU A 169 13.29 -3.00 -9.97
N GLU A 170 12.72 -2.97 -8.76
CA GLU A 170 11.27 -2.90 -8.56
C GLU A 170 10.69 -1.56 -9.02
N PHE A 171 11.41 -0.47 -8.77
CA PHE A 171 11.00 0.87 -9.22
C PHE A 171 11.06 0.98 -10.74
N GLU A 172 12.12 0.48 -11.39
CA GLU A 172 12.23 0.50 -12.85
C GLU A 172 11.14 -0.39 -13.50
N ASN A 173 10.90 -1.57 -12.96
CA ASN A 173 9.83 -2.45 -13.42
C ASN A 173 8.44 -1.80 -13.26
N ALA A 174 8.18 -1.15 -12.12
CA ALA A 174 6.94 -0.40 -11.89
C ALA A 174 6.79 0.75 -12.88
N LYS A 175 7.86 1.51 -13.14
CA LYS A 175 7.87 2.61 -14.11
C LYS A 175 7.57 2.12 -15.53
N GLN A 176 8.15 0.99 -15.93
CA GLN A 176 7.90 0.38 -17.24
C GLN A 176 6.44 -0.10 -17.37
N GLN A 177 5.89 -0.73 -16.33
CA GLN A 177 4.48 -1.15 -16.30
C GLN A 177 3.54 0.06 -16.40
N LEU A 178 3.78 1.12 -15.62
CA LEU A 178 2.96 2.33 -15.63
C LEU A 178 3.01 3.07 -16.98
N THR A 179 4.16 3.06 -17.65
CA THR A 179 4.35 3.67 -18.98
C THR A 179 3.69 2.83 -20.09
N THR A 180 3.61 1.51 -19.92
CA THR A 180 2.97 0.60 -20.88
C THR A 180 1.45 0.61 -20.71
N ASN A 181 0.98 0.62 -19.46
CA ASN A 181 -0.44 0.70 -19.13
C ASN A 181 -1.04 2.05 -19.54
N SER A 182 -0.29 3.16 -19.42
CA SER A 182 -0.76 4.47 -19.91
C SER A 182 -0.93 4.53 -21.44
N LYS A 183 -0.14 3.76 -22.21
CA LYS A 183 -0.37 3.59 -23.66
C LYS A 183 -1.65 2.81 -23.98
N CYS A 184 -1.99 1.78 -23.20
CA CYS A 184 -3.27 1.06 -23.35
C CYS A 184 -4.49 1.91 -22.96
N TYR A 185 -4.34 2.87 -22.04
CA TYR A 185 -5.44 3.78 -21.66
C TYR A 185 -5.78 4.82 -22.75
N ILE A 186 -4.83 5.17 -23.64
CA ILE A 186 -5.10 6.14 -24.73
C ILE A 186 -5.89 5.49 -25.88
N GLU A 187 -5.77 4.18 -26.12
CA GLU A 187 -6.55 3.49 -27.16
C GLU A 187 -7.95 3.03 -26.70
N LEU A 188 -8.23 3.02 -25.40
CA LEU A 188 -9.52 2.56 -24.86
C LEU A 188 -10.52 3.66 -24.48
N ILE A 189 -10.17 4.94 -24.64
CA ILE A 189 -11.09 6.06 -24.31
C ILE A 189 -11.82 6.62 -25.55
N PHE A 190 -11.49 6.24 -26.79
CA PHE A 190 -12.19 6.72 -27.99
C PHE A 190 -12.77 5.65 -28.94
N SER A 191 -12.97 4.41 -28.50
CA SER A 191 -13.54 3.35 -29.36
C SER A 191 -14.85 2.70 -28.88
N ARG A 192 -15.46 3.15 -27.77
CA ARG A 192 -16.68 2.52 -27.22
C ARG A 192 -17.93 3.37 -27.16
N TYR A 193 -18.11 4.27 -28.13
CA TYR A 193 -19.45 4.75 -28.50
C TYR A 193 -19.57 4.92 -30.02
N PRO A 194 -20.07 3.93 -30.77
CA PRO A 194 -20.83 4.23 -31.97
C PRO A 194 -22.17 4.85 -31.55
N ARG A 195 -22.61 5.82 -32.36
CA ARG A 195 -23.78 6.70 -32.24
C ARG A 195 -25.07 6.01 -31.78
#